data_AF-A0A961IKJ3-F1
#
_entry.id   AF-A0A961IKJ3-F1
#
_cell.length_a   1.000
_cell.length_b   1.000
_cell.length_c   1.000
_cell.angle_alpha   90.00
_cell.angle_beta   90.00
_cell.angle_gamma   90.00
#
_symmetry.space_group_name_H-M   'P 1'
#
loop_
_entity.id
_entity.type
_entity.pdbx_description
1 polymer ?
#
loop_
_entity_poly.entity_id
_entity_poly.type
_entity_poly.pdbx_seq_one_letter_code
_entity_poly.pdbx_strand_id
1 'polypeptide(L)' 'MNWSDLTPKQQRDIEKAYKAGKEPGEIAPRYGLKPKQISDQAYRKDWPKPKKKATKKAGKKKAGKKKARSKKKRRR' A
#
# COMPACT_ATOMS: atom_id res chain seq x y z
N MET A 1 -9.10 -15.60 8.61
CA MET A 1 -7.68 -15.93 8.79
C MET A 1 -7.01 -14.78 9.52
N ASN A 2 -6.46 -15.03 10.70
CA ASN A 2 -5.77 -14.02 11.48
C ASN A 2 -4.25 -14.24 11.44
N TRP A 3 -3.49 -13.21 11.82
CA TRP A 3 -2.03 -13.31 11.90
C TRP A 3 -1.58 -14.45 12.81
N SER A 4 -2.27 -14.66 13.93
CA SER A 4 -1.96 -15.71 14.90
C SER A 4 -2.22 -17.13 14.39
N ASP A 5 -3.05 -17.30 13.34
CA ASP A 5 -3.31 -18.61 12.72
C ASP A 5 -2.19 -19.01 11.74
N LEU A 6 -1.26 -18.10 11.43
CA LEU A 6 -0.14 -18.40 10.54
C LEU A 6 0.91 -19.22 11.29
N THR A 7 1.45 -20.22 10.60
CA THR A 7 2.63 -20.93 11.10
C THR A 7 3.82 -19.97 11.26
N PRO A 8 4.74 -20.23 12.20
CA PRO A 8 5.95 -19.41 12.39
C PRO A 8 6.77 -19.27 11.09
N LYS A 9 6.74 -20.29 10.22
CA LYS A 9 7.38 -20.28 8.91
C LYS A 9 6.76 -19.25 7.97
N GLN A 10 5.43 -19.18 7.92
CA GLN A 10 4.71 -18.18 7.11
C GLN A 10 4.93 -16.76 7.63
N GLN A 11 4.92 -16.57 8.94
CA GLN A 11 5.17 -15.26 9.55
C GLN A 11 6.57 -14.73 9.18
N ARG A 12 7.60 -15.59 9.24
CA ARG A 12 8.96 -15.25 8.79
C ARG A 12 9.04 -14.94 7.30
N ASP A 13 8.31 -15.67 6.47
CA ASP A 13 8.30 -15.43 5.02
C ASP A 13 7.66 -14.07 4.68
N ILE A 14 6.57 -13.71 5.38
CA ILE A 14 5.94 -12.39 5.29
C ILE A 14 6.90 -11.29 5.74
N GLU A 15 7.61 -11.49 6.86
CA GLU A 15 8.62 -10.56 7.35
C GLU A 15 9.74 -10.35 6.32
N LYS A 16 10.26 -11.44 5.76
CA LYS A 16 11.31 -11.40 4.73
C LYS A 16 10.82 -10.67 3.47
N ALA A 17 9.60 -10.95 3.03
CA ALA A 17 8.99 -10.29 1.89
C ALA A 17 8.79 -8.78 2.14
N TYR A 18 8.33 -8.40 3.33
CA TYR A 18 8.14 -7.01 3.71
C TYR A 18 9.47 -6.26 3.79
N LYS A 19 10.49 -6.84 4.44
CA LYS A 19 11.86 -6.29 4.48
C LYS A 19 12.48 -6.17 3.09
N ALA A 20 12.15 -7.09 2.18
CA ALA A 20 12.61 -7.06 0.78
C ALA A 20 11.98 -5.93 -0.05
N GLY A 21 11.03 -5.17 0.49
CA GLY A 21 10.40 -4.07 -0.23
C GLY A 21 9.03 -4.37 -0.83
N LYS A 22 8.47 -5.56 -0.60
CA LYS A 22 7.14 -5.90 -1.12
C LYS A 22 6.06 -5.21 -0.30
N GLU A 23 5.03 -4.73 -0.99
CA GLU A 23 3.92 -4.08 -0.30
C GLU A 23 3.06 -5.11 0.44
N PRO A 24 2.53 -4.78 1.62
CA PRO A 24 1.62 -5.66 2.36
C PRO A 24 0.37 -6.03 1.54
N GLY A 25 0.00 -5.21 0.55
CA GLY A 25 -1.06 -5.47 -0.42
C GLY A 25 -0.81 -6.67 -1.34
N GLU A 26 0.45 -6.94 -1.68
CA GLU A 26 0.84 -8.06 -2.54
C GLU A 26 1.11 -9.34 -1.73
N ILE A 27 1.58 -9.18 -0.49
CA ILE A 27 1.90 -10.29 0.40
C ILE A 27 0.63 -10.90 0.98
N ALA A 28 -0.28 -10.08 1.51
CA ALA A 28 -1.46 -10.53 2.25
C ALA A 28 -2.38 -11.52 1.52
N PRO A 29 -2.79 -11.30 0.26
CA PRO A 29 -3.67 -12.23 -0.43
C PRO A 29 -3.05 -13.62 -0.64
N ARG A 30 -1.70 -13.73 -0.70
CA ARG A 30 -1.02 -15.03 -0.85
C ARG A 30 -1.18 -15.95 0.36
N TYR A 31 -1.45 -15.37 1.54
CA TYR A 31 -1.65 -16.11 2.79
C TYR A 31 -3.08 -15.97 3.34
N GLY A 32 -4.02 -15.45 2.53
CA GLY A 32 -5.41 -15.22 2.95
C GLY A 32 -5.58 -14.16 4.03
N LEU A 33 -4.60 -13.25 4.19
CA LEU A 33 -4.61 -12.19 5.18
C LEU A 33 -5.12 -10.87 4.60
N LYS A 34 -5.44 -9.93 5.48
CA LYS A 34 -5.68 -8.53 5.10
C LYS A 34 -4.36 -7.76 5.07
N PRO A 35 -4.11 -6.87 4.08
CA PRO A 35 -2.92 -6.01 4.04
C PRO A 35 -2.73 -5.20 5.32
N LYS A 36 -3.84 -4.76 5.93
CA LYS A 36 -3.84 -4.05 7.21
C LYS A 36 -3.22 -4.88 8.34
N GLN A 37 -3.42 -6.19 8.39
CA GLN A 37 -2.84 -7.04 9.44
C GLN A 37 -1.32 -7.10 9.33
N ILE A 38 -0.79 -7.23 8.11
CA ILE A 38 0.66 -7.20 7.88
C ILE A 38 1.24 -5.83 8.24
N SER A 39 0.57 -4.75 7.84
CA SER A 39 1.02 -3.38 8.18
C SER A 39 0.94 -3.10 9.68
N ASP A 40 -0.10 -3.56 10.37
CA ASP A 40 -0.26 -3.42 11.82
C ASP A 40 0.84 -4.19 12.54
N GLN A 41 1.17 -5.39 12.06
CA GLN A 41 2.23 -6.18 12.67
C GLN A 41 3.62 -5.62 12.40
N ALA A 42 3.86 -5.12 11.18
CA ALA A 42 5.06 -4.40 10.84
C ALA A 42 5.25 -3.16 11.72
N TYR A 43 4.16 -2.47 12.08
CA TYR A 43 4.18 -1.34 13.00
C TYR A 43 4.49 -1.79 14.44
N ARG A 44 3.80 -2.80 14.97
CA ARG A 44 4.00 -3.31 16.34
C ARG A 44 5.38 -3.91 16.60
N LYS A 45 6.03 -4.42 15.55
CA LYS A 45 7.34 -5.06 15.61
C LYS A 45 8.46 -4.16 15.10
N ASP A 46 8.17 -2.88 14.82
CA ASP A 46 9.11 -1.91 14.25
C ASP A 46 9.92 -2.49 13.08
N TRP A 47 9.22 -3.17 12.17
CA TRP A 47 9.87 -3.72 10.99
C TRP A 47 10.49 -2.56 10.19
N PRO A 48 11.75 -2.71 9.75
CA PRO A 48 12.42 -1.66 9.01
C PRO A 48 11.57 -1.34 7.79
N LYS A 49 11.13 -0.07 7.70
CA LYS A 49 10.26 0.37 6.61
C LYS A 49 10.91 -0.04 5.30
N PRO A 50 10.19 -0.74 4.42
CA PRO A 50 10.73 -1.07 3.12
C PRO A 50 11.18 0.23 2.48
N LYS A 51 12.47 0.32 2.10
CA LYS A 51 12.94 1.42 1.25
C LYS A 51 12.02 1.40 0.05
N LYS A 52 11.13 2.39 -0.05
CA LYS A 52 10.15 2.51 -1.12
C LYS A 52 10.90 2.42 -2.44
N LYS A 53 10.98 1.24 -3.05
CA LYS A 53 11.15 1.18 -4.48
C LYS A 53 9.88 1.80 -4.99
N ALA A 54 10.00 2.90 -5.74
CA ALA A 54 8.88 3.60 -6.34
C ALA A 54 8.20 2.66 -7.34
N THR A 55 7.46 1.65 -6.86
CA THR A 55 6.47 0.95 -7.64
C THR A 55 5.40 1.99 -7.88
N LYS A 56 5.37 2.49 -9.12
CA LYS A 56 4.36 3.42 -9.60
C LYS A 56 3.02 2.86 -9.16
N LYS A 57 2.42 3.45 -8.12
CA LYS A 57 1.01 3.24 -7.81
C LYS A 57 0.29 3.44 -9.13
N ALA A 58 -0.41 2.41 -9.60
CA ALA A 58 -1.47 2.57 -10.56
C ALA A 58 -2.46 3.52 -9.89
N GLY A 59 -2.26 4.81 -10.15
CA GLY A 59 -3.11 5.87 -9.68
C GLY A 59 -4.48 5.56 -10.23
N LYS A 60 -5.39 5.17 -9.34
CA LYS A 60 -6.82 5.24 -9.60
C LYS A 60 -7.11 6.74 -9.73
N LYS A 61 -6.82 7.29 -10.92
CA LYS A 61 -7.23 8.63 -11.35
C LYS A 61 -8.74 8.62 -11.25
N LYS A 62 -9.29 9.29 -10.24
CA LYS A 62 -10.63 9.87 -10.38
C LYS A 62 -10.51 10.89 -11.51
N ALA A 63 -10.88 10.46 -12.70
CA ALA A 63 -11.14 11.32 -13.83
C ALA A 63 -12.30 12.25 -13.42
N GLY A 64 -12.02 13.54 -13.37
CA GLY A 64 -12.97 14.62 -13.13
C GLY A 64 -12.45 15.88 -13.79
N LYS A 65 -12.32 15.80 -15.11
CA LYS A 65 -11.83 16.80 -16.06
C LYS A 65 -12.78 18.02 -16.08
N LYS A 66 -12.28 19.24 -15.82
CA LYS A 66 -12.67 20.45 -16.58
C LYS A 66 -11.68 21.60 -16.32
N LYS A 67 -10.71 21.72 -17.22
CA LYS A 67 -10.17 23.03 -17.63
C LYS A 67 -11.28 23.73 -18.41
N ALA A 68 -11.63 24.96 -18.03
CA ALA A 68 -12.20 25.93 -18.94
C ALA A 68 -11.64 27.31 -18.58
N ARG A 69 -10.54 27.69 -19.25
CA ARG A 69 -10.19 29.09 -19.46
C ARG A 69 -11.33 29.72 -20.26
N SER A 70 -11.90 30.82 -19.81
CA SER A 70 -12.54 31.78 -20.71
C SER A 70 -12.39 33.20 -20.15
N LYS A 71 -11.65 34.03 -20.88
CA LYS A 71 -11.67 35.50 -20.76
C LYS A 71 -13.12 35.97 -20.90
N LYS A 72 -13.61 36.83 -20.00
CA LYS A 72 -14.60 37.85 -20.39
C LYS A 72 -14.28 39.21 -19.80
N LYS A 73 -14.04 40.11 -20.75
CA LYS A 73 -13.81 41.54 -20.72
C LYS A 73 -15.01 42.30 -20.10
N ARG A 74 -14.68 43.39 -19.39
CA ARG A 74 -15.32 44.74 -19.42
C ARG A 74 -16.38 45.14 -18.36
N ARG A 75 -16.14 46.38 -17.88
CA ARG A 75 -17.03 47.45 -17.33
C ARG A 75 -17.38 47.32 -15.84
N ARG A 76 -17.41 48.40 -15.04
CA ARG A 76 -17.54 49.84 -15.32
C ARG A 76 -16.51 50.64 -14.53
#